data_AF-L0HJ79-F1
#
_entry.id   AF-L0HJ79-F1
#
_cell.length_a   1.000
_cell.length_b   1.000
_cell.length_c   1.000
_cell.angle_alpha   90.00
_cell.angle_beta   90.00
_cell.angle_gamma   90.00
#
_symmetry.space_group_name_H-M   'P 1'
#
loop_
_entity.id
_entity.type
_entity.pdbx_description
1 polymer ?
#
loop_
_entity_poly.entity_id
_entity_poly.type
_entity_poly.pdbx_seq_one_letter_code
_entity_poly.pdbx_strand_id
1 'polypeptide(L)' 'MEAKTLNEIHKQGIDALVKELGPVDAVRFLQIYDSGSGDYTKERKQWLQNDPDKYLAAVLAHGKKKTRE' A
#
# COMPACT_ATOMS: atom_id res chain seq x y z
N MET A 1 12.78 29.39 -3.98
CA MET A 1 12.71 28.06 -3.35
C MET A 1 12.15 27.11 -4.39
N GLU A 2 12.83 25.99 -4.64
CA GLU A 2 12.32 24.93 -5.52
C GLU A 2 10.99 24.40 -4.97
N ALA A 3 10.00 24.23 -5.85
CA ALA A 3 8.71 23.69 -5.45
C ALA A 3 8.81 22.16 -5.32
N LYS A 4 8.21 21.61 -4.27
CA LYS A 4 8.14 20.16 -4.08
C LYS A 4 7.31 19.52 -5.19
N THR A 5 7.74 18.35 -5.64
CA THR A 5 6.97 17.49 -6.52
C THR A 5 5.71 16.97 -5.82
N LEU A 6 4.72 16.54 -6.60
CA LEU A 6 3.49 15.94 -6.06
C LEU A 6 3.78 14.72 -5.17
N ASN A 7 4.77 13.90 -5.54
CA ASN A 7 5.18 12.74 -4.74
C ASN A 7 5.79 13.14 -3.39
N GLU A 8 6.59 14.21 -3.35
CA GLU A 8 7.17 14.71 -2.10
C GLU A 8 6.10 15.30 -1.19
N ILE A 9 5.14 16.03 -1.74
CA ILE A 9 3.98 16.56 -1.00
C ILE A 9 3.14 15.41 -0.45
N HIS A 10 2.84 14.41 -1.29
CA HIS A 10 2.06 13.25 -0.90
C HIS A 10 2.73 12.48 0.25
N LYS A 11 4.03 12.18 0.11
CA LYS A 11 4.81 11.50 1.17
C LYS A 11 4.80 12.31 2.47
N GLN A 12 5.06 13.61 2.39
CA GLN A 12 5.04 14.47 3.56
C GLN A 12 3.67 14.51 4.25
N GLY A 13 2.58 14.51 3.47
CA GLY A 13 1.22 14.45 3.99
C GLY A 13 0.94 13.16 4.75
N ILE A 14 1.32 12.02 4.18
CA ILE A 14 1.18 10.71 4.84
C ILE A 14 2.00 10.67 6.14
N ASP A 15 3.26 11.10 6.10
CA ASP A 15 4.14 11.10 7.27
C ASP A 15 3.56 11.98 8.40
N ALA A 16 2.99 13.14 8.07
CA ALA A 16 2.33 14.02 9.03
C ALA A 16 1.07 13.39 9.63
N LEU A 17 0.23 12.76 8.81
CA LEU A 17 -0.98 12.07 9.28
C LEU A 17 -0.64 10.91 10.23
N VAL A 18 0.35 10.08 9.87
CA VAL A 18 0.77 8.95 10.69
C VAL A 18 1.38 9.43 12.02
N LYS A 19 2.14 10.53 12.00
CA LYS A 19 2.73 11.09 13.22
C LYS A 19 1.67 11.55 14.22
N GLU A 20 0.60 12.21 13.75
CA GLU A 20 -0.40 12.80 14.63
C GLU A 20 -1.53 11.84 15.01
N LEU A 21 -1.96 10.98 14.09
CA LEU A 21 -3.13 10.10 14.28
C LEU A 21 -2.72 8.65 14.58
N GLY A 22 -1.46 8.30 14.35
CA GLY A 22 -1.05 6.90 14.24
C GLY A 22 -1.53 6.25 12.93
N PRO A 23 -0.96 5.08 12.58
CA PRO A 23 -1.16 4.48 11.26
C PRO A 23 -2.60 4.03 11.00
N VAL A 24 -3.32 3.56 12.02
CA VAL A 24 -4.69 3.05 11.87
C VAL A 24 -5.66 4.19 11.55
N ASP A 25 -5.62 5.26 12.34
CA ASP A 25 -6.56 6.37 12.17
C ASP A 25 -6.16 7.28 11.01
N ALA A 26 -4.87 7.35 10.64
CA ALA A 26 -4.44 7.98 9.38
C ALA A 26 -5.07 7.33 8.14
N VAL A 27 -5.12 5.99 8.08
CA VAL A 27 -5.78 5.27 6.96
C VAL A 27 -7.27 5.55 6.94
N ARG A 28 -7.95 5.50 8.09
CA ARG A 28 -9.38 5.82 8.19
C ARG A 28 -9.68 7.25 7.76
N PHE A 29 -8.82 8.21 8.14
CA PHE A 29 -8.94 9.61 7.72
C PHE A 29 -8.89 9.73 6.20
N LEU A 30 -7.94 9.07 5.53
CA LEU A 30 -7.85 9.07 4.07
C LEU A 30 -9.09 8.45 3.42
N GLN A 31 -9.64 7.38 3.99
CA GLN A 31 -10.87 6.72 3.51
C GLN A 31 -12.13 7.59 3.59
N ILE A 32 -12.13 8.68 4.38
CA ILE A 32 -13.26 9.63 4.41
C ILE A 32 -13.32 10.45 3.12
N TYR A 33 -12.15 10.78 2.56
CA TYR A 33 -12.02 11.63 1.38
C TYR A 33 -11.80 10.85 0.09
N ASP A 34 -11.31 9.62 0.20
CA ASP A 34 -11.21 8.67 -0.88
C ASP A 34 -12.17 7.52 -0.61
N SER A 35 -13.23 7.43 -1.42
CA SER A 35 -14.17 6.31 -1.36
C SER A 35 -13.49 4.96 -1.65
N GLY A 36 -12.24 5.00 -2.10
CA GLY A 36 -11.58 3.88 -2.72
C GLY A 36 -12.30 3.50 -4.02
N SER A 37 -11.66 2.63 -4.78
CA SER A 37 -12.29 1.93 -5.88
C SER A 37 -11.79 0.50 -5.87
N GLY A 38 -12.58 -0.41 -6.43
CA GLY A 38 -12.26 -1.83 -6.45
C GLY A 38 -13.01 -2.63 -5.37
N ASP A 39 -13.18 -3.91 -5.65
CA ASP A 39 -13.81 -4.86 -4.75
C ASP A 39 -12.73 -5.89 -4.41
N TYR A 40 -11.88 -5.54 -3.43
CA TYR A 40 -10.77 -6.40 -3.03
C TYR A 40 -11.24 -7.82 -2.69
N THR A 41 -12.47 -8.00 -2.22
CA THR A 41 -13.02 -9.34 -1.95
C THR A 41 -13.26 -10.13 -3.23
N LYS A 42 -13.85 -9.52 -4.27
CA LYS A 42 -14.01 -10.15 -5.60
C LYS A 42 -12.67 -10.34 -6.29
N GLU A 43 -11.84 -9.31 -6.30
CA GLU A 43 -10.51 -9.36 -6.92
C GLU A 43 -9.70 -10.46 -6.25
N ARG A 44 -9.57 -10.48 -4.92
CA ARG A 44 -8.87 -11.55 -4.16
C ARG A 44 -9.33 -12.94 -4.58
N LYS A 45 -10.62 -13.18 -4.82
CA LYS A 45 -11.11 -14.49 -5.28
C LYS A 45 -10.64 -14.86 -6.69
N GLN A 46 -10.32 -13.89 -7.55
CA GLN A 46 -9.84 -14.14 -8.92
C GLN A 46 -8.38 -14.60 -8.97
N TRP A 47 -7.49 -14.01 -8.17
CA TRP A 47 -6.05 -14.28 -8.24
C TRP A 47 -5.49 -15.07 -7.05
N LEU A 48 -6.17 -15.08 -5.91
CA LEU A 48 -5.83 -16.00 -4.82
C LEU A 48 -6.40 -17.38 -5.17
N GLN A 49 -5.63 -18.15 -5.94
CA GLN A 49 -5.88 -19.58 -6.08
C GLN A 49 -5.82 -20.23 -4.70
N ASN A 50 -6.58 -21.31 -4.49
CA ASN A 50 -6.65 -22.07 -3.22
C ASN A 50 -5.33 -22.75 -2.83
N ASP A 51 -4.20 -22.32 -3.38
CA ASP A 51 -2.86 -22.83 -3.14
C ASP A 51 -1.98 -21.70 -2.56
N PRO A 52 -2.00 -21.53 -1.23
CA PRO A 52 -1.18 -20.54 -0.52
C PRO A 52 0.32 -20.70 -0.77
N ASP A 53 0.79 -21.92 -1.05
CA ASP A 53 2.21 -22.24 -1.22
C ASP A 53 2.76 -21.63 -2.51
N LYS A 54 1.95 -21.63 -3.58
CA LYS A 54 2.29 -20.96 -4.85
C LYS A 54 2.45 -19.45 -4.70
N TYR A 55 1.59 -18.83 -3.89
CA TYR A 55 1.68 -17.39 -3.61
C TYR A 55 2.90 -17.07 -2.73
N LEU A 56 3.14 -17.86 -1.69
CA LEU A 56 4.30 -17.71 -0.81
C LEU A 56 5.61 -17.83 -1.61
N ALA A 57 5.71 -18.81 -2.52
CA ALA A 57 6.87 -18.97 -3.39
C ALA A 57 7.12 -17.73 -4.27
N ALA A 58 6.06 -17.13 -4.82
CA ALA A 58 6.17 -15.90 -5.63
C ALA A 58 6.65 -14.70 -4.81
N VAL A 59 6.11 -14.50 -3.60
CA VAL A 59 6.53 -13.42 -2.69
C VAL A 59 8.00 -13.59 -2.28
N LEU A 60 8.41 -14.80 -1.91
CA LEU A 60 9.80 -15.09 -1.55
C LEU A 60 10.76 -14.90 -2.74
N ALA A 61 10.36 -15.28 -3.95
CA ALA A 61 11.15 -15.06 -5.16
C ALA A 61 11.31 -13.56 -5.48
N HIS A 62 10.27 -12.76 -5.25
CA HIS A 62 10.33 -11.31 -5.44
C HIS A 62 11.21 -10.63 -4.38
N GLY A 63 11.14 -11.08 -3.12
CA GLY A 63 11.99 -10.61 -2.03
C GLY A 63 13.48 -10.86 -2.27
N LYS A 64 13.84 -12.02 -2.83
CA LYS A 64 15.23 -12.37 -3.19
C LYS A 64 15.82 -11.50 -4.30
N LYS A 65 15.00 -10.92 -5.18
CA LYS A 65 15.44 -10.01 -6.24
C LYS A 65 15.82 -8.62 -5.71
N LYS A 66 15.10 -8.11 -4.70
CA LYS A 66 15.39 -6.80 -4.09
C LYS A 66 16.67 -6.77 -3.24
N THR A 67 17.21 -7.91 -2.85
CA THR A 67 18.46 -8.00 -2.06
C THR A 67 19.71 -8.17 -2.92
N ARG A 68 19.55 -8.16 -4.26
CA ARG A 68 20.64 -8.26 -5.25
C ARG A 68 20.64 -7.04 -6.18
N GLU A 69 20.57 -5.84 -5.62
CA GLU A 69 20.99 -4.57 -6.25
C GLU A 69 21.59 -3.67 -5.16
#